data_AF-A0AB39UY23-F1
#
_entry.id   AF-A0AB39UY23-F1
#
_cell.length_a   1.000
_cell.length_b   1.000
_cell.length_c   1.000
_cell.angle_alpha   90.00
_cell.angle_beta   90.00
_cell.angle_gamma   90.00
#
_symmetry.space_group_name_H-M   'P 1'
#
loop_
_entity.id
_entity.type
_entity.pdbx_description
1 polymer ?
#
loop_
_entity_poly.entity_id
_entity_poly.type
_entity_poly.pdbx_seq_one_letter_code
_entity_poly.pdbx_strand_id
1 'polypeptide(L)'
;MATRKVKIAVSDLELGMFVSDLDRPWFETPFPIQGFYIRSVADIKALETYCKFVFVDVPVEVGDVSVRHAEIPDDDSVRVVQFRRAARSGQDKAERVKVPPIKIRDAHHYPVVRPLKKSIGHAERLLRQVDESVCRLYERLAEGKADAMAETAMAAKQMTQSVIENPDALVWMARVKQKSDHVYAHAVASSIWGLVFARHLGLAPDVMQTLAQGLLLSQVGKTRLDDRLLTKPGFLDATEYRAWQRYVEEGVAILSQTPGISGPVVKVVEYHRERHNGSGFPKGVTGDRIPMLGKIAGIVEHFQALIEPRPGVTPLSPSQAIARLYEQRNIEFQEDLVERFIQAIGVYPAGTLVELSDGSVGVVVGQNAERKLFPQVLRVLDAEKQPLRKQELVDLRKLNDAGQVVLKIARTLPQDAYDIDLEDCRIPTGWGLRRWVG
;
A
#
# COMPACT_ATOMS: atom_id res chain seq x y z
N MET A 1 -2.05 25.93 17.02
CA MET A 1 -2.79 27.20 16.80
C MET A 1 -4.22 26.85 16.44
N ALA A 2 -5.21 27.42 17.12
CA ALA A 2 -6.61 27.16 16.83
C ALA A 2 -6.99 27.87 15.52
N THR A 3 -7.40 27.10 14.51
CA THR A 3 -7.90 27.64 13.23
C THR A 3 -9.42 27.68 13.27
N ARG A 4 -10.02 28.76 12.77
CA ARG A 4 -11.46 28.89 12.60
C ARG A 4 -11.79 28.65 11.13
N LYS A 5 -12.70 27.72 10.86
CA LYS A 5 -13.25 27.50 9.52
C LYS A 5 -14.20 28.63 9.14
N VAL A 6 -13.92 29.29 8.03
CA VAL A 6 -14.76 30.35 7.47
C VAL A 6 -15.17 29.95 6.05
N LYS A 7 -16.47 30.08 5.74
CA LYS A 7 -17.00 29.86 4.40
C LYS A 7 -16.76 31.11 3.55
N ILE A 8 -16.04 30.98 2.45
CA ILE A 8 -15.65 32.09 1.56
C ILE A 8 -16.07 31.75 0.12
N ALA A 9 -16.61 32.72 -0.61
CA ALA A 9 -16.91 32.54 -2.03
C ALA A 9 -15.58 32.43 -2.82
N VAL A 10 -15.55 31.64 -3.88
CA VAL A 10 -14.28 31.41 -4.60
C VAL A 10 -13.70 32.72 -5.20
N SER A 11 -14.57 33.67 -5.54
CA SER A 11 -14.19 35.01 -6.00
C SER A 11 -13.42 35.84 -4.98
N ASP A 12 -13.60 35.52 -3.69
CA ASP A 12 -13.06 36.29 -2.56
C ASP A 12 -11.84 35.59 -1.95
N LEU A 13 -11.28 34.61 -2.65
CA LEU A 13 -10.07 33.90 -2.23
C LEU A 13 -8.82 34.69 -2.54
N GLU A 14 -7.91 34.77 -1.56
CA GLU A 14 -6.62 35.43 -1.71
C GLU A 14 -5.47 34.43 -1.68
N LEU A 15 -4.34 34.85 -2.26
CA LEU A 15 -3.09 34.08 -2.21
C LEU A 15 -2.66 33.87 -0.75
N GLY A 16 -2.26 32.64 -0.42
CA GLY A 16 -1.84 32.26 0.93
C GLY A 16 -2.96 31.69 1.81
N MET A 17 -4.23 31.76 1.40
CA MET A 17 -5.33 31.12 2.13
C MET A 17 -5.24 29.58 2.04
N PHE A 18 -5.56 28.87 3.14
CA PHE A 18 -5.63 27.41 3.18
C PHE A 18 -7.06 26.91 3.00
N VAL A 19 -7.34 26.28 1.86
CA VAL A 19 -8.64 25.66 1.57
C VAL A 19 -8.70 24.30 2.24
N SER A 20 -9.57 24.18 3.25
CA SER A 20 -9.72 22.97 4.07
C SER A 20 -10.95 22.13 3.72
N ASP A 21 -11.92 22.68 2.97
CA ASP A 21 -13.07 21.94 2.44
C ASP A 21 -13.67 22.60 1.20
N LEU A 22 -14.33 21.82 0.35
CA LEU A 22 -15.00 22.30 -0.88
C LEU A 22 -16.53 22.26 -0.71
N ASP A 23 -17.27 22.97 -1.57
CA ASP A 23 -18.74 22.89 -1.59
C ASP A 23 -19.30 21.57 -2.13
N ARG A 24 -18.42 20.66 -2.53
CA ARG A 24 -18.74 19.37 -3.13
C ARG A 24 -17.69 18.32 -2.79
N PRO A 25 -17.98 17.04 -3.04
CA PRO A 25 -17.03 15.99 -2.77
C PRO A 25 -15.74 16.16 -3.57
N TRP A 26 -14.60 15.98 -2.90
CA TRP A 26 -13.27 16.14 -3.49
C TRP A 26 -13.04 15.29 -4.74
N PHE A 27 -13.70 14.11 -4.85
CA PHE A 27 -13.59 13.21 -6.00
C PHE A 27 -14.17 13.77 -7.32
N GLU A 28 -14.95 14.84 -7.25
CA GLU A 28 -15.47 15.54 -8.43
C GLU A 28 -14.55 16.68 -8.87
N THR A 29 -13.38 16.83 -8.24
CA THR A 29 -12.46 17.94 -8.45
C THR A 29 -11.01 17.46 -8.55
N PRO A 30 -10.12 18.20 -9.23
CA PRO A 30 -8.71 17.84 -9.37
C PRO A 30 -7.87 18.22 -8.13
N PHE A 31 -8.48 18.59 -7.00
CA PHE A 31 -7.77 19.15 -5.84
C PHE A 31 -7.37 18.10 -4.79
N PRO A 32 -6.26 18.33 -4.04
CA PRO A 32 -5.83 17.43 -2.98
C PRO A 32 -6.84 17.35 -1.83
N ILE A 33 -7.23 16.12 -1.46
CA ILE A 33 -8.25 15.83 -0.43
C ILE A 33 -7.83 16.32 0.98
N GLN A 34 -6.52 16.49 1.22
CA GLN A 34 -6.00 17.01 2.49
C GLN A 34 -6.15 18.52 2.67
N GLY A 35 -6.71 19.23 1.68
CA GLY A 35 -6.67 20.68 1.60
C GLY A 35 -5.32 21.19 1.08
N PHE A 36 -5.30 22.45 0.64
CA PHE A 36 -4.11 23.05 0.03
C PHE A 36 -4.08 24.56 0.22
N TYR A 37 -2.88 25.13 0.17
CA TYR A 37 -2.69 26.59 0.13
C TYR A 37 -2.89 27.10 -1.29
N ILE A 38 -3.57 28.23 -1.43
CA ILE A 38 -3.67 28.96 -2.69
C ILE A 38 -2.30 29.60 -2.95
N ARG A 39 -1.54 29.03 -3.88
CA ARG A 39 -0.16 29.46 -4.18
C ARG A 39 -0.10 30.36 -5.40
N SER A 40 -1.14 30.33 -6.23
CA SER A 40 -1.20 31.08 -7.48
C SER A 40 -2.62 31.48 -7.86
N VAL A 41 -2.73 32.49 -8.73
CA VAL A 41 -4.01 32.92 -9.31
C VAL A 41 -4.62 31.82 -10.20
N ALA A 42 -3.80 30.89 -10.71
CA ALA A 42 -4.27 29.73 -11.45
C ALA A 42 -5.05 28.75 -10.56
N ASP A 43 -4.68 28.63 -9.28
CA ASP A 43 -5.40 27.78 -8.31
C ASP A 43 -6.81 28.32 -8.04
N ILE A 44 -6.94 29.65 -7.95
CA ILE A 44 -8.24 30.33 -7.79
C ILE A 44 -9.12 30.08 -9.02
N LYS A 45 -8.59 30.29 -10.23
CA LYS A 45 -9.33 30.03 -11.48
C LYS A 45 -9.74 28.56 -11.63
N ALA A 46 -8.88 27.64 -11.19
CA ALA A 46 -9.24 26.23 -11.16
C ALA A 46 -10.40 26.01 -10.18
N LEU A 47 -10.36 26.61 -8.99
CA LEU A 47 -11.46 26.50 -8.01
C LEU A 47 -12.75 27.10 -8.56
N GLU A 48 -12.71 28.21 -9.30
CA GLU A 48 -13.90 28.84 -9.90
C GLU A 48 -14.60 27.92 -10.91
N THR A 49 -13.82 27.04 -11.56
CA THR A 49 -14.36 26.06 -12.52
C THR A 49 -15.19 24.98 -11.82
N TYR A 50 -14.81 24.62 -10.59
CA TYR A 50 -15.38 23.47 -9.89
C TYR A 50 -16.15 23.82 -8.63
N CYS A 51 -16.07 25.00 -8.03
CA CYS A 51 -16.67 25.31 -6.73
C CYS A 51 -17.31 26.70 -6.76
N LYS A 52 -18.44 26.88 -6.06
CA LYS A 52 -19.05 28.20 -5.83
C LYS A 52 -18.51 28.86 -4.57
N PHE A 53 -18.26 28.06 -3.54
CA PHE A 53 -17.62 28.49 -2.29
C PHE A 53 -16.71 27.39 -1.76
N VAL A 54 -15.81 27.76 -0.86
CA VAL A 54 -14.91 26.84 -0.16
C VAL A 54 -14.83 27.22 1.32
N PHE A 55 -14.29 26.33 2.14
CA PHE A 55 -14.01 26.60 3.55
C PHE A 55 -12.51 26.82 3.72
N VAL A 56 -12.16 27.97 4.30
CA VAL A 56 -10.77 28.36 4.56
C VAL A 56 -10.51 28.33 6.06
N ASP A 57 -9.35 27.81 6.45
CA ASP A 57 -8.89 27.86 7.84
C ASP A 57 -8.15 29.19 8.08
N VAL A 58 -8.77 30.09 8.84
CA VAL A 58 -8.17 31.37 9.21
C VAL A 58 -7.59 31.24 10.63
N PRO A 59 -6.34 31.66 10.88
CA PRO A 59 -5.78 31.71 12.23
C PRO A 59 -6.61 32.68 13.09
N VAL A 60 -7.02 32.26 14.29
CA VAL A 60 -7.64 33.17 15.26
C VAL A 60 -6.52 34.04 15.86
N GLU A 61 -6.51 35.33 15.52
CA GLU A 61 -5.49 36.26 16.04
C GLU A 61 -5.60 36.42 17.56
N VAL A 62 -4.51 36.06 18.24
CA VAL A 62 -4.13 36.67 19.52
C VAL A 62 -2.76 37.28 19.29
N GLY A 63 -2.70 38.61 19.25
CA GLY A 63 -1.53 39.44 19.56
C GLY A 63 -0.24 39.16 18.78
N ASP A 64 0.00 40.03 17.80
CA ASP A 64 1.29 40.48 17.25
C ASP A 64 2.56 39.75 17.75
N VAL A 65 3.03 38.77 16.97
CA VAL A 65 4.43 38.30 17.03
C VAL A 65 4.90 38.07 15.59
N SER A 66 5.80 38.96 15.15
CA SER A 66 6.55 38.86 13.91
C SER A 66 7.30 37.53 13.81
N VAL A 67 6.92 36.68 12.88
CA VAL A 67 7.65 35.44 12.56
C VAL A 67 8.71 35.76 11.51
N ARG A 68 9.97 35.80 11.96
CA ARG A 68 11.14 35.71 11.05
C ARG A 68 11.11 34.33 10.40
N HIS A 69 11.28 34.32 9.08
CA HIS A 69 11.47 33.10 8.30
C HIS A 69 12.61 32.29 8.93
N ALA A 70 12.30 31.12 9.46
CA ALA A 70 13.32 30.14 9.78
C ALA A 70 13.79 29.55 8.45
N GLU A 71 14.96 29.98 8.00
CA GLU A 71 15.73 29.29 6.97
C GLU A 71 15.92 27.85 7.42
N ILE A 72 15.43 26.91 6.62
CA ILE A 72 15.70 25.49 6.78
C ILE A 72 17.19 25.32 6.46
N PRO A 73 18.03 24.78 7.37
CA PRO A 73 19.40 24.44 7.03
C PRO A 73 19.40 23.40 5.91
N ASP A 74 20.11 23.69 4.82
CA ASP A 74 20.49 22.69 3.82
C ASP A 74 21.36 21.64 4.52
N ASP A 75 20.73 20.58 5.02
CA ASP A 75 21.43 19.40 5.50
C ASP A 75 21.83 18.54 4.28
N ASP A 76 23.02 18.84 3.79
CA ASP A 76 23.70 18.23 2.63
C ASP A 76 24.12 16.76 2.87
N SER A 77 23.61 16.11 3.92
CA SER A 77 23.96 14.74 4.33
C SER A 77 23.05 13.63 3.78
N VAL A 78 21.92 13.97 3.15
CA VAL A 78 21.10 13.00 2.40
C VAL A 78 21.50 13.00 0.93
N ARG A 79 22.69 12.49 0.63
CA ARG A 79 23.07 12.13 -0.75
C ARG A 79 22.30 10.88 -1.19
N VAL A 80 21.03 11.06 -1.56
CA VAL A 80 20.35 10.10 -2.43
C VAL A 80 21.04 10.19 -3.79
N VAL A 81 21.89 9.21 -4.09
CA VAL A 81 22.46 9.03 -5.43
C VAL A 81 21.29 8.75 -6.37
N GLN A 82 20.78 9.82 -6.98
CA GLN A 82 19.98 9.73 -8.19
C GLN A 82 20.77 8.86 -9.17
N PHE A 83 20.16 7.77 -9.64
CA PHE A 83 20.67 7.07 -10.79
C PHE A 83 20.73 8.07 -11.94
N ARG A 84 21.95 8.54 -12.26
CA ARG A 84 22.23 9.22 -13.51
C ARG A 84 21.80 8.27 -14.62
N ARG A 85 20.60 8.51 -15.17
CA ARG A 85 20.34 8.21 -16.58
C ARG A 85 21.52 8.82 -17.33
N ALA A 86 22.23 8.01 -18.10
CA ALA A 86 23.19 8.53 -19.05
C ALA A 86 22.48 9.63 -19.83
N ALA A 87 22.93 10.86 -19.65
CA ALA A 87 22.33 12.04 -20.24
C ALA A 87 22.46 11.93 -21.76
N ARG A 88 21.45 11.32 -22.40
CA ARG A 88 21.09 11.67 -23.77
C ARG A 88 20.43 13.03 -23.66
N SER A 89 21.13 14.07 -24.11
CA SER A 89 20.54 15.38 -24.28
C SER A 89 19.34 15.27 -25.23
N GLY A 90 18.17 15.65 -24.73
CA GLY A 90 16.94 15.71 -25.50
C GLY A 90 15.73 15.18 -24.73
N GLN A 91 14.98 16.08 -24.09
CA GLN A 91 13.56 15.94 -23.74
C GLN A 91 13.12 14.61 -23.08
N ASP A 92 13.38 14.43 -21.78
CA ASP A 92 12.82 13.31 -21.02
C ASP A 92 11.64 13.79 -20.15
N LYS A 93 10.57 14.25 -20.82
CA LYS A 93 9.25 14.32 -20.17
C LYS A 93 8.79 12.86 -20.08
N ALA A 94 8.75 12.28 -18.87
CA ALA A 94 8.19 10.96 -18.66
C ALA A 94 6.87 10.83 -19.44
N GLU A 95 6.86 9.97 -20.46
CA GLU A 95 5.79 9.92 -21.45
C GLU A 95 4.51 9.48 -20.74
N ARG A 96 3.55 10.41 -20.65
CA ARG A 96 2.27 10.12 -19.99
C ARG A 96 1.39 9.34 -20.95
N VAL A 97 1.17 8.06 -20.66
CA VAL A 97 0.31 7.19 -21.47
C VAL A 97 -1.11 7.25 -20.90
N LYS A 98 -2.05 7.80 -21.66
CA LYS A 98 -3.47 7.79 -21.30
C LYS A 98 -4.19 6.68 -22.07
N VAL A 99 -4.91 5.84 -21.34
CA VAL A 99 -5.78 4.80 -21.91
C VAL A 99 -7.20 4.95 -21.35
N PRO A 100 -8.22 4.36 -21.99
CA PRO A 100 -9.58 4.38 -21.46
C PRO A 100 -9.67 3.81 -20.03
N PRO A 101 -10.57 4.32 -19.18
CA PRO A 101 -10.75 3.79 -17.84
C PRO A 101 -11.23 2.34 -17.89
N ILE A 102 -10.73 1.52 -16.98
CA ILE A 102 -11.07 0.12 -16.88
C ILE A 102 -12.50 -0.03 -16.40
N LYS A 103 -13.27 -0.80 -17.18
CA LYS A 103 -14.63 -1.21 -16.84
C LYS A 103 -14.61 -2.67 -16.45
N ILE A 104 -14.89 -2.93 -15.17
CA ILE A 104 -15.10 -4.29 -14.67
C ILE A 104 -16.57 -4.63 -14.91
N ARG A 105 -16.80 -5.61 -15.77
CA ARG A 105 -18.14 -6.14 -16.00
C ARG A 105 -18.55 -6.97 -14.79
N ASP A 106 -19.81 -6.83 -14.38
CA ASP A 106 -20.41 -7.62 -13.29
C ASP A 106 -19.61 -7.58 -11.98
N ALA A 107 -19.17 -6.38 -11.58
CA ALA A 107 -18.40 -6.20 -10.36
C ALA A 107 -19.19 -6.68 -9.13
N HIS A 108 -18.63 -7.68 -8.44
CA HIS A 108 -19.22 -8.25 -7.23
C HIS A 108 -19.09 -7.27 -6.05
N HIS A 109 -20.18 -7.09 -5.31
CA HIS A 109 -20.11 -6.41 -4.01
C HIS A 109 -19.82 -7.44 -2.93
N TYR A 110 -18.73 -7.23 -2.19
CA TYR A 110 -18.38 -8.09 -1.08
C TYR A 110 -18.47 -7.32 0.25
N PRO A 111 -19.51 -7.55 1.07
CA PRO A 111 -19.57 -7.00 2.42
C PRO A 111 -18.60 -7.75 3.35
N VAL A 112 -18.20 -7.10 4.45
CA VAL A 112 -17.48 -7.80 5.53
C VAL A 112 -18.50 -8.61 6.31
N VAL A 113 -18.39 -9.93 6.25
CA VAL A 113 -19.35 -10.86 6.88
C VAL A 113 -18.86 -11.42 8.20
N ARG A 114 -17.56 -11.33 8.48
CA ARG A 114 -16.95 -11.83 9.72
C ARG A 114 -16.14 -10.74 10.43
N PRO A 115 -16.42 -10.43 11.70
CA PRO A 115 -15.66 -9.44 12.46
C PRO A 115 -14.19 -9.84 12.60
N LEU A 116 -13.29 -8.85 12.54
CA LEU A 116 -11.84 -9.03 12.62
C LEU A 116 -11.41 -9.93 13.79
N LYS A 117 -11.94 -9.68 14.99
CA LYS A 117 -11.69 -10.47 16.20
C LYS A 117 -11.94 -11.98 16.01
N LYS A 118 -12.97 -12.35 15.23
CA LYS A 118 -13.31 -13.75 14.94
C LYS A 118 -12.50 -14.32 13.79
N SER A 119 -11.89 -13.49 12.94
CA SER A 119 -11.14 -13.89 11.74
C SER A 119 -9.65 -14.06 12.00
N ILE A 120 -9.06 -13.29 12.92
CA ILE A 120 -7.60 -13.27 13.18
C ILE A 120 -7.01 -14.66 13.42
N GLY A 121 -7.59 -15.48 14.29
CA GLY A 121 -7.04 -16.82 14.59
C GLY A 121 -7.16 -17.83 13.45
N HIS A 122 -8.07 -17.60 12.49
CA HIS A 122 -8.11 -18.38 11.25
C HIS A 122 -7.05 -17.88 10.27
N ALA A 123 -6.98 -16.56 10.06
CA ALA A 123 -5.98 -15.90 9.22
C ALA A 123 -4.53 -16.27 9.63
N GLU A 124 -4.23 -16.32 10.93
CA GLU A 124 -2.91 -16.69 11.43
C GLU A 124 -2.50 -18.12 11.04
N ARG A 125 -3.42 -19.09 11.21
CA ARG A 125 -3.19 -20.49 10.86
C ARG A 125 -3.07 -20.67 9.35
N LEU A 126 -3.93 -19.97 8.60
CA LEU A 126 -3.90 -19.98 7.16
C LEU A 126 -2.57 -19.45 6.62
N LEU A 127 -2.08 -18.30 7.10
CA LEU A 127 -0.81 -17.76 6.65
C LEU A 127 0.36 -18.70 6.94
N ARG A 128 0.40 -19.31 8.13
CA ARG A 128 1.43 -20.31 8.42
C ARG A 128 1.39 -21.48 7.44
N GLN A 129 0.20 -21.98 7.10
CA GLN A 129 0.04 -23.06 6.11
C GLN A 129 0.45 -22.61 4.71
N VAL A 130 0.12 -21.38 4.32
CA VAL A 130 0.52 -20.80 3.03
C VAL A 130 2.04 -20.67 2.96
N ASP A 131 2.68 -20.09 3.99
CA ASP A 131 4.13 -19.92 4.07
C ASP A 131 4.83 -21.27 3.94
N GLU A 132 4.44 -22.26 4.73
CA GLU A 132 5.00 -23.62 4.67
C GLU A 132 4.81 -24.26 3.28
N SER A 133 3.64 -24.07 2.66
CA SER A 133 3.33 -24.65 1.34
C SER A 133 4.14 -23.98 0.23
N VAL A 134 4.31 -22.65 0.29
CA VAL A 134 5.11 -21.89 -0.68
C VAL A 134 6.59 -22.25 -0.54
N CYS A 135 7.11 -22.36 0.69
CA CYS A 135 8.50 -22.80 0.92
C CYS A 135 8.78 -24.17 0.29
N ARG A 136 7.97 -25.18 0.64
CA ARG A 136 8.11 -26.54 0.09
C ARG A 136 7.99 -26.55 -1.43
N LEU A 137 7.10 -25.73 -1.99
CA LEU A 137 6.90 -25.65 -3.43
C LEU A 137 8.15 -25.14 -4.14
N TYR A 138 8.72 -24.02 -3.67
CA TYR A 138 9.87 -23.40 -4.31
C TYR A 138 11.10 -24.32 -4.24
N GLU A 139 11.30 -25.01 -3.12
CA GLU A 139 12.35 -26.04 -2.98
C GLU A 139 12.16 -27.17 -3.99
N ARG A 140 10.94 -27.72 -4.09
CA ARG A 140 10.63 -28.80 -5.05
C ARG A 140 10.76 -28.36 -6.50
N LEU A 141 10.37 -27.13 -6.82
CA LEU A 141 10.54 -26.55 -8.16
C LEU A 141 12.01 -26.33 -8.50
N ALA A 142 12.83 -25.92 -7.53
CA ALA A 142 14.28 -25.85 -7.69
C ALA A 142 14.88 -27.23 -7.98
N GLU A 143 14.34 -28.29 -7.37
CA GLU A 143 14.70 -29.69 -7.63
C GLU A 143 14.09 -30.27 -8.93
N GLY A 144 13.26 -29.52 -9.65
CA GLY A 144 12.60 -29.98 -10.89
C GLY A 144 11.41 -30.92 -10.68
N LYS A 145 10.85 -30.99 -9.46
CA LYS A 145 9.68 -31.81 -9.13
C LYS A 145 8.39 -31.01 -9.29
N ALA A 146 7.65 -31.29 -10.37
CA ALA A 146 6.49 -30.50 -10.83
C ALA A 146 5.14 -30.85 -10.16
N ASP A 147 5.11 -31.81 -9.24
CA ASP A 147 3.87 -32.41 -8.69
C ASP A 147 3.25 -31.66 -7.50
N ALA A 148 3.84 -30.54 -7.07
CA ALA A 148 3.39 -29.79 -5.88
C ALA A 148 2.40 -28.63 -6.14
N MET A 149 1.94 -28.43 -7.38
CA MET A 149 1.18 -27.22 -7.74
C MET A 149 -0.24 -27.15 -7.17
N ALA A 150 -0.83 -28.29 -6.83
CA ALA A 150 -2.16 -28.36 -6.20
C ALA A 150 -2.19 -27.64 -4.84
N GLU A 151 -1.07 -27.61 -4.11
CA GLU A 151 -0.95 -26.90 -2.84
C GLU A 151 -1.12 -25.38 -3.04
N THR A 152 -0.53 -24.80 -4.10
CA THR A 152 -0.66 -23.35 -4.38
C THR A 152 -2.05 -22.93 -4.80
N ALA A 153 -2.73 -23.74 -5.60
CA ALA A 153 -4.12 -23.48 -5.99
C ALA A 153 -5.05 -23.54 -4.77
N MET A 154 -4.81 -24.50 -3.87
CA MET A 154 -5.56 -24.63 -2.62
C MET A 154 -5.30 -23.45 -1.68
N ALA A 155 -4.04 -23.06 -1.51
CA ALA A 155 -3.63 -21.87 -0.75
C ALA A 155 -4.31 -20.61 -1.31
N ALA A 156 -4.23 -20.37 -2.62
CA ALA A 156 -4.86 -19.24 -3.29
C ALA A 156 -6.39 -19.23 -3.07
N LYS A 157 -7.05 -20.39 -3.12
CA LYS A 157 -8.48 -20.53 -2.83
C LYS A 157 -8.83 -20.19 -1.38
N GLN A 158 -8.08 -20.71 -0.41
CA GLN A 158 -8.30 -20.43 1.00
C GLN A 158 -8.05 -18.95 1.34
N MET A 159 -6.99 -18.37 0.79
CA MET A 159 -6.70 -16.94 0.94
C MET A 159 -7.81 -16.08 0.33
N THR A 160 -8.29 -16.45 -0.86
CA THR A 160 -9.42 -15.76 -1.51
C THR A 160 -10.65 -15.78 -0.61
N GLN A 161 -11.01 -16.94 -0.06
CA GLN A 161 -12.15 -17.06 0.86
C GLN A 161 -11.97 -16.20 2.11
N SER A 162 -10.78 -16.19 2.72
CA SER A 162 -10.51 -15.37 3.90
C SER A 162 -10.61 -13.87 3.62
N VAL A 163 -10.09 -13.40 2.47
CA VAL A 163 -10.21 -11.99 2.07
C VAL A 163 -11.65 -11.62 1.74
N ILE A 164 -12.41 -12.56 1.15
CA ILE A 164 -13.84 -12.37 0.91
C ILE A 164 -14.60 -12.15 2.22
N GLU A 165 -14.24 -12.89 3.28
CA GLU A 165 -14.86 -12.74 4.60
C GLU A 165 -14.44 -11.44 5.31
N ASN A 166 -13.14 -11.16 5.32
CA ASN A 166 -12.56 -9.97 5.94
C ASN A 166 -11.14 -9.67 5.38
N PRO A 167 -10.93 -8.59 4.61
CA PRO A 167 -9.63 -8.26 4.03
C PRO A 167 -8.58 -7.84 5.08
N ASP A 168 -8.99 -7.18 6.16
CA ASP A 168 -8.08 -6.63 7.17
C ASP A 168 -7.36 -7.73 7.96
N ALA A 169 -7.98 -8.91 8.11
CA ALA A 169 -7.43 -10.01 8.90
C ALA A 169 -6.10 -10.56 8.34
N LEU A 170 -6.02 -10.83 7.03
CA LEU A 170 -4.78 -11.31 6.40
C LEU A 170 -3.73 -10.19 6.32
N VAL A 171 -4.13 -8.96 5.99
CA VAL A 171 -3.21 -7.80 5.94
C VAL A 171 -2.55 -7.58 7.29
N TRP A 172 -3.35 -7.55 8.35
CA TRP A 172 -2.86 -7.39 9.71
C TRP A 172 -1.89 -8.52 10.08
N MET A 173 -2.26 -9.78 9.85
CA MET A 173 -1.40 -10.91 10.21
C MET A 173 -0.10 -10.96 9.40
N ALA A 174 -0.14 -10.63 8.11
CA ALA A 174 1.05 -10.57 7.27
C ALA A 174 2.03 -9.51 7.75
N ARG A 175 1.53 -8.37 8.26
CA ARG A 175 2.37 -7.31 8.80
C ARG A 175 2.93 -7.62 10.19
N VAL A 176 2.12 -8.22 11.05
CA VAL A 176 2.55 -8.69 12.37
C VAL A 176 3.72 -9.70 12.23
N LYS A 177 3.66 -10.60 11.24
CA LYS A 177 4.66 -11.66 11.04
C LYS A 177 5.88 -11.28 10.20
N GLN A 178 6.06 -10.02 9.82
CA GLN A 178 7.19 -9.58 8.98
C GLN A 178 8.58 -9.86 9.58
N LYS A 179 8.67 -10.22 10.86
CA LYS A 179 9.93 -10.61 11.53
C LYS A 179 10.44 -12.01 11.16
N SER A 180 9.75 -12.75 10.30
CA SER A 180 10.17 -14.10 9.92
C SER A 180 11.09 -14.05 8.70
N ASP A 181 12.32 -14.58 8.84
CA ASP A 181 13.36 -14.70 7.81
C ASP A 181 12.96 -15.65 6.66
N HIS A 182 11.91 -15.30 5.92
CA HIS A 182 11.40 -16.14 4.85
C HIS A 182 11.71 -15.54 3.49
N VAL A 183 12.45 -16.31 2.68
CA VAL A 183 12.81 -16.01 1.29
C VAL A 183 11.58 -15.67 0.42
N TYR A 184 10.39 -16.16 0.82
CA TYR A 184 9.14 -16.03 0.06
C TYR A 184 8.08 -15.13 0.72
N ALA A 185 8.42 -14.42 1.79
CA ALA A 185 7.52 -13.48 2.47
C ALA A 185 6.94 -12.43 1.50
N HIS A 186 7.78 -11.96 0.57
CA HIS A 186 7.37 -11.04 -0.49
C HIS A 186 6.20 -11.55 -1.32
N ALA A 187 6.25 -12.82 -1.76
CA ALA A 187 5.24 -13.40 -2.64
C ALA A 187 3.90 -13.55 -1.91
N VAL A 188 3.95 -14.00 -0.65
CA VAL A 188 2.77 -14.11 0.21
C VAL A 188 2.16 -12.73 0.47
N ALA A 189 2.96 -11.74 0.90
CA ALA A 189 2.48 -10.37 1.12
C ALA A 189 1.88 -9.75 -0.14
N SER A 190 2.55 -9.90 -1.29
CA SER A 190 2.04 -9.45 -2.59
C SER A 190 0.71 -10.10 -2.93
N SER A 191 0.56 -11.42 -2.73
CA SER A 191 -0.71 -12.11 -3.00
C SER A 191 -1.87 -11.60 -2.13
N ILE A 192 -1.60 -11.22 -0.87
CA ILE A 192 -2.60 -10.65 0.03
C ILE A 192 -3.05 -9.27 -0.45
N TRP A 193 -2.10 -8.38 -0.76
CA TRP A 193 -2.42 -7.07 -1.34
C TRP A 193 -3.19 -7.18 -2.66
N GLY A 194 -2.80 -8.15 -3.51
CA GLY A 194 -3.49 -8.47 -4.75
C GLY A 194 -4.93 -8.90 -4.53
N LEU A 195 -5.18 -9.76 -3.54
CA LEU A 195 -6.52 -10.19 -3.18
C LEU A 195 -7.37 -9.05 -2.60
N VAL A 196 -6.80 -8.21 -1.73
CA VAL A 196 -7.50 -7.03 -1.19
C VAL A 196 -7.91 -6.09 -2.32
N PHE A 197 -7.00 -5.85 -3.27
CA PHE A 197 -7.30 -5.00 -4.41
C PHE A 197 -8.33 -5.64 -5.34
N ALA A 198 -8.17 -6.92 -5.68
CA ALA A 198 -9.12 -7.65 -6.53
C ALA A 198 -10.53 -7.73 -5.92
N ARG A 199 -10.62 -7.89 -4.60
CA ARG A 199 -11.87 -7.79 -3.85
C ARG A 199 -12.49 -6.40 -4.00
N HIS A 200 -11.71 -5.34 -3.80
CA HIS A 200 -12.20 -3.97 -3.90
C HIS A 200 -12.70 -3.63 -5.31
N LEU A 201 -12.02 -4.18 -6.31
CA LEU A 201 -12.42 -4.11 -7.72
C LEU A 201 -13.69 -4.92 -8.04
N GLY A 202 -14.12 -5.82 -7.15
CA GLY A 202 -15.28 -6.69 -7.35
C GLY A 202 -15.01 -7.83 -8.34
N LEU A 203 -13.76 -8.29 -8.45
CA LEU A 203 -13.42 -9.41 -9.34
C LEU A 203 -14.06 -10.72 -8.83
N ALA A 204 -14.43 -11.59 -9.77
CA ALA A 204 -15.00 -12.90 -9.45
C ALA A 204 -14.00 -13.79 -8.67
N PRO A 205 -14.47 -14.71 -7.79
CA PRO A 205 -13.57 -15.48 -6.93
C PRO A 205 -12.55 -16.36 -7.67
N ASP A 206 -12.87 -16.87 -8.85
CA ASP A 206 -11.98 -17.65 -9.72
C ASP A 206 -10.87 -16.78 -10.33
N VAL A 207 -11.21 -15.53 -10.68
CA VAL A 207 -10.24 -14.53 -11.15
C VAL A 207 -9.31 -14.11 -10.01
N MET A 208 -9.85 -13.92 -8.80
CA MET A 208 -9.07 -13.65 -7.59
C MET A 208 -8.09 -14.79 -7.26
N GLN A 209 -8.55 -16.05 -7.38
CA GLN A 209 -7.71 -17.24 -7.21
C GLN A 209 -6.57 -17.28 -8.22
N THR A 210 -6.85 -16.99 -9.49
CA THR A 210 -5.84 -16.91 -10.55
C THR A 210 -4.78 -15.86 -10.24
N LEU A 211 -5.20 -14.66 -9.82
CA LEU A 211 -4.28 -13.59 -9.42
C LEU A 211 -3.42 -13.99 -8.22
N ALA A 212 -4.03 -14.56 -7.18
CA ALA A 212 -3.33 -14.96 -5.97
C ALA A 212 -2.30 -16.06 -6.26
N GLN A 213 -2.67 -17.09 -7.02
CA GLN A 213 -1.74 -18.15 -7.41
C GLN A 213 -0.58 -17.58 -8.24
N GLY A 214 -0.86 -16.67 -9.20
CA GLY A 214 0.17 -16.00 -9.98
C GLY A 214 1.14 -15.18 -9.13
N LEU A 215 0.66 -14.44 -8.13
CA LEU A 215 1.49 -13.66 -7.21
C LEU A 215 2.31 -14.54 -6.26
N LEU A 216 1.76 -15.65 -5.77
CA LEU A 216 2.50 -16.63 -4.97
C LEU A 216 3.65 -17.26 -5.76
N LEU A 217 3.49 -17.42 -7.07
CA LEU A 217 4.46 -18.03 -7.98
C LEU A 217 5.38 -17.01 -8.66
N SER A 218 5.14 -15.70 -8.50
CA SER A 218 5.79 -14.69 -9.33
C SER A 218 7.31 -14.64 -9.16
N GLN A 219 7.80 -15.06 -7.99
CA GLN A 219 9.21 -15.03 -7.64
C GLN A 219 9.94 -16.36 -7.90
N VAL A 220 9.28 -17.39 -8.45
CA VAL A 220 9.87 -18.74 -8.59
C VAL A 220 11.14 -18.76 -9.44
N GLY A 221 11.23 -17.93 -10.47
CA GLY A 221 12.41 -17.89 -11.32
C GLY A 221 13.65 -17.33 -10.62
N LYS A 222 13.51 -16.72 -9.43
CA LYS A 222 14.69 -16.33 -8.62
C LYS A 222 15.51 -17.54 -8.18
N THR A 223 14.90 -18.74 -8.12
CA THR A 223 15.62 -20.01 -7.84
C THR A 223 16.65 -20.39 -8.92
N ARG A 224 16.61 -19.73 -10.09
CA ARG A 224 17.56 -19.92 -11.19
C ARG A 224 18.63 -18.82 -11.27
N LEU A 225 18.55 -17.81 -10.40
CA LEU A 225 19.55 -16.75 -10.32
C LEU A 225 20.73 -17.16 -9.43
N ASP A 226 21.87 -16.50 -9.63
CA ASP A 226 23.00 -16.58 -8.71
C ASP A 226 22.63 -15.91 -7.37
N ASP A 227 22.88 -16.60 -6.26
CA ASP A 227 22.63 -16.12 -4.90
C ASP A 227 23.28 -14.77 -4.60
N ARG A 228 24.39 -14.45 -5.27
CA ARG A 228 25.07 -13.14 -5.14
C ARG A 228 24.19 -11.99 -5.60
N LEU A 229 23.28 -12.21 -6.56
CA LEU A 229 22.32 -11.20 -7.01
C LEU A 229 21.16 -11.01 -6.03
N LEU A 230 20.85 -12.03 -5.22
CA LEU A 230 19.75 -12.02 -4.27
C LEU A 230 20.16 -11.45 -2.91
N THR A 231 21.41 -11.69 -2.51
CA THR A 231 21.95 -11.37 -1.18
C THR A 231 22.79 -10.08 -1.15
N LYS A 232 23.05 -9.44 -2.31
CA LYS A 232 23.87 -8.24 -2.39
C LYS A 232 23.27 -7.10 -1.55
N PRO A 233 24.02 -6.54 -0.58
CA PRO A 233 23.60 -5.33 0.12
C PRO A 233 23.57 -4.12 -0.82
N GLY A 234 22.51 -3.30 -0.71
CA GLY A 234 22.36 -2.09 -1.52
C GLY A 234 21.88 -2.36 -2.94
N PHE A 235 22.28 -1.52 -3.89
CA PHE A 235 21.77 -1.55 -5.26
C PHE A 235 22.61 -2.43 -6.20
N LEU A 236 21.93 -3.13 -7.11
CA LEU A 236 22.54 -3.83 -8.24
C LEU A 236 23.06 -2.81 -9.27
N ASP A 237 24.20 -3.10 -9.87
CA ASP A 237 24.67 -2.35 -11.03
C ASP A 237 23.85 -2.68 -12.30
N ALA A 238 24.14 -2.00 -13.42
CA ALA A 238 23.37 -2.18 -14.65
C ALA A 238 23.47 -3.59 -15.25
N THR A 239 24.60 -4.29 -15.09
CA THR A 239 24.81 -5.64 -15.62
C THR A 239 24.13 -6.67 -14.71
N GLU A 240 24.34 -6.53 -13.41
CA GLU A 240 23.69 -7.34 -12.38
C GLU A 240 22.16 -7.21 -12.44
N TYR A 241 21.65 -5.98 -12.64
CA TYR A 241 20.22 -5.75 -12.77
C TYR A 241 19.63 -6.44 -14.00
N ARG A 242 20.31 -6.39 -15.16
CA ARG A 242 19.88 -7.13 -16.36
C ARG A 242 19.86 -8.64 -16.13
N ALA A 243 20.87 -9.17 -15.44
CA ALA A 243 20.90 -10.58 -15.06
C ALA A 243 19.74 -10.92 -14.12
N TRP A 244 19.48 -10.07 -13.13
CA TRP A 244 18.37 -10.21 -12.19
C TRP A 244 17.01 -10.21 -12.90
N GLN A 245 16.77 -9.31 -13.86
CA GLN A 245 15.51 -9.21 -14.61
C GLN A 245 15.08 -10.53 -15.27
N ARG A 246 16.03 -11.40 -15.62
CA ARG A 246 15.75 -12.71 -16.23
C ARG A 246 14.89 -13.63 -15.35
N TYR A 247 14.80 -13.41 -14.05
CA TYR A 247 13.98 -14.24 -13.16
C TYR A 247 12.52 -14.37 -13.64
N VAL A 248 11.99 -13.35 -14.32
CA VAL A 248 10.62 -13.41 -14.85
C VAL A 248 10.52 -14.42 -15.98
N GLU A 249 11.47 -14.39 -16.92
CA GLU A 249 11.52 -15.33 -18.05
C GLU A 249 11.78 -16.76 -17.56
N GLU A 250 12.71 -16.94 -16.62
CA GLU A 250 12.99 -18.23 -15.98
C GLU A 250 11.74 -18.76 -15.26
N GLY A 251 11.00 -17.89 -14.56
CA GLY A 251 9.76 -18.25 -13.89
C GLY A 251 8.67 -18.68 -14.88
N VAL A 252 8.49 -17.94 -15.98
CA VAL A 252 7.57 -18.31 -17.06
C VAL A 252 7.95 -19.65 -17.69
N ALA A 253 9.24 -19.90 -17.93
CA ALA A 253 9.73 -21.15 -18.49
C ALA A 253 9.44 -22.35 -17.60
N ILE A 254 9.70 -22.22 -16.29
CA ILE A 254 9.37 -23.26 -15.28
C ILE A 254 7.86 -23.54 -15.30
N LEU A 255 7.06 -22.49 -15.15
CA LEU A 255 5.61 -22.63 -14.96
C LEU A 255 4.89 -23.12 -16.22
N SER A 256 5.34 -22.72 -17.41
CA SER A 256 4.74 -23.15 -18.68
C SER A 256 4.92 -24.64 -18.97
N GLN A 257 5.97 -25.24 -18.39
CA GLN A 257 6.27 -26.67 -18.51
C GLN A 257 5.68 -27.49 -17.35
N THR A 258 5.09 -26.82 -16.35
CA THR A 258 4.59 -27.46 -15.14
C THR A 258 3.12 -27.86 -15.30
N PRO A 259 2.77 -29.16 -15.21
CA PRO A 259 1.40 -29.62 -15.31
C PRO A 259 0.48 -29.01 -14.24
N GLY A 260 -0.74 -28.67 -14.61
CA GLY A 260 -1.75 -28.11 -13.68
C GLY A 260 -1.67 -26.60 -13.48
N ILE A 261 -0.69 -25.91 -14.05
CA ILE A 261 -0.66 -24.44 -14.09
C ILE A 261 -1.46 -23.95 -15.29
N SER A 262 -2.43 -23.08 -15.05
CA SER A 262 -3.25 -22.50 -16.10
C SER A 262 -2.51 -21.37 -16.82
N GLY A 263 -2.76 -21.20 -18.13
CA GLY A 263 -2.21 -20.09 -18.91
C GLY A 263 -2.42 -18.70 -18.27
N PRO A 264 -3.61 -18.39 -17.73
CA PRO A 264 -3.82 -17.13 -17.00
C PRO A 264 -2.89 -16.90 -15.80
N VAL A 265 -2.54 -17.95 -15.04
CA VAL A 265 -1.57 -17.85 -13.95
C VAL A 265 -0.18 -17.49 -14.48
N VAL A 266 0.26 -18.17 -15.55
CA VAL A 266 1.53 -17.84 -16.23
C VAL A 266 1.54 -16.40 -16.71
N LYS A 267 0.41 -15.89 -17.23
CA LYS A 267 0.29 -14.49 -17.68
C LYS A 267 0.43 -13.48 -16.53
N VAL A 268 0.01 -13.81 -15.31
CA VAL A 268 0.28 -12.95 -14.15
C VAL A 268 1.78 -12.85 -13.92
N VAL A 269 2.48 -13.99 -13.89
CA VAL A 269 3.93 -14.03 -13.72
C VAL A 269 4.67 -13.35 -14.87
N GLU A 270 4.23 -13.53 -16.10
CA GLU A 270 4.87 -12.92 -17.27
C GLU A 270 4.78 -11.39 -17.28
N TYR A 271 3.70 -10.80 -16.77
CA TYR A 271 3.43 -9.37 -16.89
C TYR A 271 3.54 -8.56 -15.59
N HIS A 272 3.78 -9.17 -14.42
CA HIS A 272 3.83 -8.44 -13.14
C HIS A 272 4.96 -7.40 -13.03
N ARG A 273 5.96 -7.46 -13.92
CA ARG A 273 7.07 -6.49 -13.98
C ARG A 273 6.99 -5.52 -15.17
N GLU A 274 5.92 -5.61 -15.96
CA GLU A 274 5.62 -4.66 -17.03
C GLU A 274 5.12 -3.33 -16.45
N ARG A 275 5.30 -2.24 -17.21
CA ARG A 275 4.91 -0.88 -16.80
C ARG A 275 4.13 -0.20 -17.91
N HIS A 276 3.23 0.67 -17.53
CA HIS A 276 2.25 1.31 -18.41
C HIS A 276 2.91 2.08 -19.58
N ASN A 277 4.06 2.73 -19.35
CA ASN A 277 4.90 3.40 -20.34
C ASN A 277 5.93 2.47 -21.04
N GLY A 278 5.91 1.16 -20.77
CA GLY A 278 6.86 0.21 -21.36
C GLY A 278 8.25 0.20 -20.73
N SER A 279 8.47 0.91 -19.61
CA SER A 279 9.74 0.84 -18.87
C SER A 279 9.96 -0.47 -18.12
N GLY A 280 8.95 -1.34 -18.10
CA GLY A 280 8.98 -2.64 -17.46
C GLY A 280 9.67 -3.72 -18.29
N PHE A 281 9.57 -4.95 -17.81
CA PHE A 281 10.21 -6.12 -18.39
C PHE A 281 9.36 -7.38 -18.12
N PRO A 282 9.56 -8.49 -18.86
CA PRO A 282 10.62 -8.75 -19.84
C PRO A 282 10.38 -8.20 -21.25
N LYS A 283 9.13 -7.93 -21.65
CA LYS A 283 8.77 -7.58 -23.02
C LYS A 283 8.74 -6.08 -23.29
N GLY A 284 8.63 -5.24 -22.26
CA GLY A 284 8.54 -3.79 -22.42
C GLY A 284 7.24 -3.37 -23.13
N VAL A 285 6.14 -4.08 -22.85
CA VAL A 285 4.85 -3.78 -23.47
C VAL A 285 4.20 -2.56 -22.82
N THR A 286 3.39 -1.83 -23.58
CA THR A 286 2.75 -0.58 -23.14
C THR A 286 1.24 -0.71 -22.98
N GLY A 287 0.68 0.08 -22.06
CA GLY A 287 -0.75 0.31 -21.93
C GLY A 287 -1.60 -0.96 -21.93
N ASP A 288 -2.50 -1.08 -22.90
CA ASP A 288 -3.50 -2.14 -22.99
C ASP A 288 -2.96 -3.49 -23.47
N ARG A 289 -1.67 -3.56 -23.83
CA ARG A 289 -1.01 -4.84 -24.09
C ARG A 289 -0.67 -5.61 -22.82
N ILE A 290 -0.72 -4.95 -21.67
CA ILE A 290 -0.58 -5.58 -20.35
C ILE A 290 -1.96 -6.11 -19.93
N PRO A 291 -2.14 -7.43 -19.74
CA PRO A 291 -3.40 -7.98 -19.25
C PRO A 291 -3.83 -7.37 -17.92
N MET A 292 -5.13 -7.29 -17.66
CA MET A 292 -5.68 -6.69 -16.43
C MET A 292 -5.02 -7.22 -15.14
N LEU A 293 -4.89 -8.55 -15.00
CA LEU A 293 -4.25 -9.14 -13.82
C LEU A 293 -2.75 -8.82 -13.73
N GLY A 294 -2.08 -8.62 -14.87
CA GLY A 294 -0.70 -8.13 -14.93
C GLY A 294 -0.58 -6.68 -14.44
N LYS A 295 -1.51 -5.79 -14.85
CA LYS A 295 -1.56 -4.41 -14.36
C LYS A 295 -1.79 -4.35 -12.85
N ILE A 296 -2.71 -5.17 -12.33
CA ILE A 296 -2.97 -5.32 -10.88
C ILE A 296 -1.70 -5.83 -10.17
N ALA A 297 -1.11 -6.92 -10.67
CA ALA A 297 0.07 -7.52 -10.06
C ALA A 297 1.26 -6.56 -10.04
N GLY A 298 1.46 -5.76 -11.09
CA GLY A 298 2.55 -4.79 -11.15
C GLY A 298 2.43 -3.65 -10.15
N ILE A 299 1.22 -3.14 -9.90
CA ILE A 299 0.99 -2.14 -8.84
C ILE A 299 1.30 -2.73 -7.47
N VAL A 300 0.78 -3.93 -7.22
CA VAL A 300 0.89 -4.61 -5.93
C VAL A 300 2.33 -5.00 -5.62
N GLU A 301 3.04 -5.59 -6.59
CA GLU A 301 4.44 -5.96 -6.43
C GLU A 301 5.30 -4.72 -6.21
N HIS A 302 5.04 -3.62 -6.93
CA HIS A 302 5.78 -2.38 -6.73
C HIS A 302 5.53 -1.80 -5.34
N PHE A 303 4.27 -1.76 -4.88
CA PHE A 303 3.95 -1.29 -3.55
C PHE A 303 4.61 -2.14 -2.46
N GLN A 304 4.50 -3.47 -2.54
CA GLN A 304 5.13 -4.38 -1.58
C GLN A 304 6.65 -4.19 -1.57
N ALA A 305 7.26 -4.05 -2.75
CA ALA A 305 8.68 -3.79 -2.90
C ALA A 305 9.16 -2.50 -2.19
N LEU A 306 8.34 -1.44 -2.15
CA LEU A 306 8.69 -0.18 -1.51
C LEU A 306 8.67 -0.24 0.02
N ILE A 307 7.78 -1.05 0.60
CA ILE A 307 7.57 -1.14 2.05
C ILE A 307 8.31 -2.31 2.72
N GLU A 308 8.91 -3.19 1.92
CA GLU A 308 9.62 -4.37 2.39
C GLU A 308 11.08 -4.05 2.79
N PRO A 309 11.53 -4.45 3.98
CA PRO A 309 12.92 -4.26 4.39
C PRO A 309 13.86 -5.11 3.53
N ARG A 310 15.01 -4.53 3.15
CA ARG A 310 16.06 -5.23 2.40
C ARG A 310 17.44 -4.90 2.94
N PRO A 311 18.44 -5.79 2.78
CA PRO A 311 19.81 -5.53 3.20
C PRO A 311 20.35 -4.21 2.61
N GLY A 312 20.65 -3.25 3.48
CA GLY A 312 21.21 -1.95 3.09
C GLY A 312 20.23 -0.95 2.48
N VAL A 313 18.92 -1.20 2.54
CA VAL A 313 17.88 -0.26 2.06
C VAL A 313 16.80 -0.08 3.11
N THR A 314 16.58 1.16 3.53
CA THR A 314 15.48 1.52 4.44
C THR A 314 14.14 1.49 3.68
N PRO A 315 13.15 0.71 4.13
CA PRO A 315 11.84 0.67 3.50
C PRO A 315 11.08 2.00 3.69
N LEU A 316 10.18 2.30 2.75
CA LEU A 316 9.24 3.42 2.89
C LEU A 316 8.11 3.05 3.85
N SER A 317 7.55 4.05 4.52
CA SER A 317 6.26 3.86 5.19
C SER A 317 5.14 3.60 4.15
N PRO A 318 4.05 2.92 4.53
CA PRO A 318 2.92 2.72 3.61
C PRO A 318 2.36 4.02 3.01
N SER A 319 2.33 5.11 3.79
CA SER A 319 1.87 6.42 3.31
C SER A 319 2.84 7.03 2.30
N GLN A 320 4.16 6.90 2.51
CA GLN A 320 5.18 7.33 1.54
C GLN A 320 5.13 6.49 0.25
N ALA A 321 4.93 5.18 0.36
CA ALA A 321 4.78 4.29 -0.79
C ALA A 321 3.54 4.62 -1.61
N ILE A 322 2.42 4.97 -0.96
CA ILE A 322 1.20 5.47 -1.62
C ILE A 322 1.47 6.78 -2.36
N ALA A 323 2.15 7.74 -1.73
CA ALA A 323 2.50 9.02 -2.35
C ALA A 323 3.36 8.81 -3.60
N ARG A 324 4.37 7.93 -3.52
CA ARG A 324 5.20 7.57 -4.68
C ARG A 324 4.40 6.92 -5.80
N LEU A 325 3.52 5.97 -5.47
CA LEU A 325 2.66 5.32 -6.46
C LEU A 325 1.73 6.33 -7.16
N TYR A 326 1.21 7.30 -6.41
CA TYR A 326 0.36 8.36 -6.94
C TYR A 326 1.11 9.28 -7.92
N GLU A 327 2.39 9.57 -7.67
CA GLU A 327 3.25 10.33 -8.60
C GLU A 327 3.52 9.57 -9.91
N GLN A 328 3.52 8.24 -9.87
CA GLN A 328 3.76 7.36 -11.02
C GLN A 328 2.51 7.13 -11.91
N ARG A 329 1.37 7.72 -11.57
CA ARG A 329 0.11 7.56 -12.32
C ARG A 329 0.20 8.12 -13.74
N ASN A 330 -0.39 7.39 -14.69
CA ASN A 330 -0.26 7.59 -16.14
C ASN A 330 1.19 7.62 -16.65
N ILE A 331 2.16 7.19 -15.85
CA ILE A 331 3.56 7.01 -16.26
C ILE A 331 3.85 5.51 -16.20
N GLU A 332 4.09 4.97 -15.00
CA GLU A 332 4.43 3.55 -14.82
C GLU A 332 3.19 2.69 -14.58
N PHE A 333 2.11 3.31 -14.10
CA PHE A 333 0.85 2.64 -13.78
C PHE A 333 -0.34 3.43 -14.30
N GLN A 334 -1.42 2.72 -14.62
CA GLN A 334 -2.67 3.33 -15.05
C GLN A 334 -3.35 4.06 -13.88
N GLU A 335 -3.76 5.31 -14.08
CA GLU A 335 -4.26 6.19 -13.01
C GLU A 335 -5.47 5.64 -12.25
N ASP A 336 -6.48 5.14 -12.97
CA ASP A 336 -7.69 4.58 -12.35
C ASP A 336 -7.41 3.36 -11.46
N LEU A 337 -6.44 2.51 -11.83
CA LEU A 337 -6.02 1.39 -10.98
C LEU A 337 -5.22 1.87 -9.77
N VAL A 338 -4.37 2.88 -9.92
CA VAL A 338 -3.64 3.46 -8.79
C VAL A 338 -4.63 4.04 -7.78
N GLU A 339 -5.58 4.83 -8.24
CA GLU A 339 -6.60 5.43 -7.35
C GLU A 339 -7.43 4.37 -6.65
N ARG A 340 -7.90 3.34 -7.37
CA ARG A 340 -8.66 2.22 -6.78
C ARG A 340 -7.82 1.36 -5.84
N PHE A 341 -6.53 1.20 -6.10
CA PHE A 341 -5.63 0.49 -5.19
C PHE A 341 -5.49 1.24 -3.86
N ILE A 342 -5.26 2.55 -3.93
CA ILE A 342 -5.19 3.43 -2.74
C ILE A 342 -6.51 3.38 -1.96
N GLN A 343 -7.65 3.38 -2.65
CA GLN A 343 -8.97 3.20 -2.03
C GLN A 343 -9.12 1.82 -1.36
N ALA A 344 -8.58 0.76 -1.96
CA ALA A 344 -8.64 -0.60 -1.43
C ALA A 344 -7.88 -0.74 -0.10
N ILE A 345 -6.61 -0.31 -0.07
CA ILE A 345 -5.72 -0.50 1.08
C ILE A 345 -5.88 0.58 2.16
N GLY A 346 -6.41 1.75 1.77
CA GLY A 346 -6.49 2.93 2.62
C GLY A 346 -5.14 3.65 2.78
N VAL A 347 -5.17 4.89 3.25
CA VAL A 347 -3.95 5.70 3.47
C VAL A 347 -3.09 5.10 4.58
N TYR A 348 -3.74 4.45 5.55
CA TYR A 348 -3.09 3.80 6.68
C TYR A 348 -3.57 2.35 6.77
N PRO A 349 -2.98 1.41 6.02
CA PRO A 349 -3.43 0.02 6.01
C PRO A 349 -3.43 -0.61 7.41
N ALA A 350 -4.17 -1.71 7.59
CA ALA A 350 -4.14 -2.46 8.84
C ALA A 350 -2.67 -2.83 9.19
N GLY A 351 -2.32 -2.81 10.48
CA GLY A 351 -0.97 -3.01 11.00
C GLY A 351 -0.06 -1.76 10.98
N THR A 352 -0.56 -0.59 10.54
CA THR A 352 0.26 0.64 10.52
C THR A 352 0.37 1.21 11.93
N LEU A 353 1.59 1.41 12.42
CA LEU A 353 1.85 2.14 13.66
C LEU A 353 1.69 3.65 13.40
N VAL A 354 0.89 4.31 14.22
CA VAL A 354 0.53 5.73 14.06
C VAL A 354 0.62 6.46 15.39
N GLU A 355 1.07 7.71 15.33
CA GLU A 355 0.91 8.66 16.42
C GLU A 355 -0.34 9.48 16.16
N LEU A 356 -1.18 9.60 17.17
CA LEU A 356 -2.41 10.38 17.13
C LEU A 356 -2.14 11.83 17.54
N SER A 357 -3.07 12.73 17.24
CA SER A 357 -2.93 14.17 17.50
C SER A 357 -2.87 14.55 18.98
N ASP A 358 -3.22 13.63 19.88
CA ASP A 358 -3.03 13.77 21.34
C ASP A 358 -1.67 13.24 21.82
N GLY A 359 -0.80 12.81 20.91
CA GLY A 359 0.50 12.21 21.22
C GLY A 359 0.44 10.72 21.55
N SER A 360 -0.75 10.12 21.70
CA SER A 360 -0.85 8.69 21.96
C SER A 360 -0.46 7.85 20.74
N VAL A 361 -0.03 6.62 20.97
CA VAL A 361 0.44 5.71 19.90
C VAL A 361 -0.52 4.54 19.77
N GLY A 362 -0.86 4.18 18.54
CA GLY A 362 -1.76 3.07 18.26
C GLY A 362 -1.43 2.36 16.95
N VAL A 363 -2.03 1.19 16.78
CA VAL A 363 -1.92 0.39 15.56
C VAL A 363 -3.26 0.38 14.83
N VAL A 364 -3.26 0.67 13.53
CA VAL A 364 -4.48 0.63 12.72
C VAL A 364 -4.97 -0.81 12.56
N VAL A 365 -6.15 -1.14 13.08
CA VAL A 365 -6.71 -2.51 13.02
C VAL A 365 -7.74 -2.70 11.92
N GLY A 366 -8.37 -1.63 11.43
CA GLY A 366 -9.43 -1.75 10.43
C GLY A 366 -9.66 -0.48 9.65
N GLN A 367 -10.09 -0.63 8.40
CA GLN A 367 -10.39 0.50 7.53
C GLN A 367 -11.86 0.93 7.64
N ASN A 368 -12.09 2.24 7.63
CA ASN A 368 -13.43 2.78 7.45
C ASN A 368 -13.70 3.01 5.95
N ALA A 369 -14.67 2.27 5.39
CA ALA A 369 -14.96 2.27 3.96
C ALA A 369 -15.35 3.65 3.42
N GLU A 370 -16.09 4.44 4.21
CA GLU A 370 -16.59 5.77 3.83
C GLU A 370 -15.60 6.91 4.18
N ARG A 371 -14.72 6.69 5.16
CA ARG A 371 -13.80 7.71 5.69
C ARG A 371 -12.41 7.14 5.96
N LYS A 372 -11.63 7.00 4.89
CA LYS A 372 -10.31 6.33 4.89
C LYS A 372 -9.24 7.00 5.76
N LEU A 373 -9.37 8.30 6.04
CA LEU A 373 -8.48 9.05 6.94
C LEU A 373 -8.76 8.79 8.43
N PHE A 374 -9.89 8.13 8.75
CA PHE A 374 -10.32 7.88 10.12
C PHE A 374 -10.44 6.37 10.34
N PRO A 375 -9.35 5.59 10.33
CA PRO A 375 -9.42 4.15 10.57
C PRO A 375 -9.78 3.81 12.02
N GLN A 376 -9.99 2.53 12.30
CA GLN A 376 -10.05 2.00 13.65
C GLN A 376 -8.62 1.75 14.16
N VAL A 377 -8.29 2.29 15.33
CA VAL A 377 -6.95 2.28 15.92
C VAL A 377 -7.01 1.61 17.29
N LEU A 378 -6.17 0.61 17.51
CA LEU A 378 -5.92 0.04 18.83
C LEU A 378 -4.82 0.86 19.49
N ARG A 379 -5.17 1.67 20.50
CA ARG A 379 -4.20 2.47 21.26
C ARG A 379 -3.38 1.54 22.17
N VAL A 380 -2.07 1.74 22.15
CA VAL A 380 -1.09 0.91 22.88
C VAL A 380 -0.25 1.72 23.85
N LEU A 381 0.12 2.96 23.50
CA LEU A 381 0.81 3.89 24.40
C LEU A 381 -0.01 5.18 24.62
N ASP A 382 0.16 5.80 25.79
CA ASP A 382 -0.35 7.15 26.07
C ASP A 382 0.54 8.26 25.46
N ALA A 383 0.22 9.52 25.77
CA ALA A 383 0.93 10.69 25.26
C ALA A 383 2.38 10.75 25.76
N GLU A 384 2.64 10.23 26.96
CA GLU A 384 3.94 10.10 27.60
C GLU A 384 4.73 8.86 27.13
N LYS A 385 4.22 8.17 26.11
CA LYS A 385 4.78 6.95 25.52
C LYS A 385 4.86 5.80 26.52
N GLN A 386 4.04 5.82 27.56
CA GLN A 386 3.92 4.72 28.51
C GLN A 386 2.86 3.72 28.04
N PRO A 387 3.06 2.42 28.28
CA PRO A 387 2.07 1.39 27.94
C PRO A 387 0.72 1.61 28.64
N LEU A 388 -0.36 1.55 27.88
CA LEU A 388 -1.71 1.60 28.44
C LEU A 388 -2.00 0.31 29.23
N ARG A 389 -2.49 0.45 30.47
CA ARG A 389 -2.92 -0.70 31.30
C ARG A 389 -3.99 -1.57 30.62
N LYS A 390 -4.80 -0.96 29.75
CA LYS A 390 -5.80 -1.64 28.93
C LYS A 390 -5.77 -1.03 27.55
N GLN A 391 -5.51 -1.87 26.54
CA GLN A 391 -5.59 -1.45 25.14
C GLN A 391 -7.02 -1.03 24.81
N GLU A 392 -7.14 0.10 24.12
CA GLU A 392 -8.42 0.71 23.77
C GLU A 392 -8.60 0.70 22.25
N LEU A 393 -9.69 0.08 21.78
CA LEU A 393 -10.06 0.14 20.37
C LEU A 393 -10.86 1.42 20.12
N VAL A 394 -10.27 2.37 19.40
CA VAL A 394 -10.87 3.65 19.06
C VAL A 394 -11.25 3.68 17.59
N ASP A 395 -12.53 3.90 17.31
CA ASP A 395 -13.02 4.19 15.96
C ASP A 395 -12.94 5.70 15.75
N LEU A 396 -11.89 6.16 15.03
CA LEU A 396 -11.66 7.59 14.84
C LEU A 396 -12.82 8.27 14.11
N ARG A 397 -13.60 7.56 13.28
CA ARG A 397 -14.79 8.14 12.65
C ARG A 397 -15.84 8.47 13.71
N LYS A 398 -16.24 7.47 14.50
CA LYS A 398 -17.33 7.62 15.48
C LYS A 398 -17.00 8.68 16.53
N LEU A 399 -15.73 8.74 16.95
CA LEU A 399 -15.28 9.73 17.91
C LEU A 399 -15.40 11.16 17.37
N ASN A 400 -14.99 11.38 16.12
CA ASN A 400 -15.05 12.69 15.48
C ASN A 400 -16.49 13.10 15.10
N ASP A 401 -17.34 12.16 14.70
CA ASP A 401 -18.76 12.42 14.42
C ASP A 401 -19.54 12.79 15.69
N ALA A 402 -19.12 12.31 16.86
CA ALA A 402 -19.70 12.65 18.16
C ALA A 402 -19.30 14.03 18.70
N GLY A 403 -18.38 14.75 18.03
CA GLY A 403 -18.02 16.14 18.35
C GLY A 403 -17.26 16.35 19.67
N GLN A 404 -16.82 15.30 20.36
CA GLN A 404 -16.20 15.40 21.69
C GLN A 404 -14.72 15.79 21.66
N VAL A 405 -13.92 15.23 20.72
CA VAL A 405 -12.48 15.51 20.55
C VAL A 405 -12.12 15.26 19.09
N VAL A 406 -11.35 16.16 18.47
CA VAL A 406 -10.81 15.93 17.12
C VAL A 406 -9.52 15.11 17.21
N LEU A 407 -9.66 13.78 17.18
CA LEU A 407 -8.51 12.86 17.18
C LEU A 407 -8.20 12.43 15.74
N LYS A 408 -6.98 12.73 15.28
CA LYS A 408 -6.51 12.42 13.92
C LYS A 408 -5.17 11.70 13.98
N ILE A 409 -4.81 11.01 12.90
CA ILE A 409 -3.45 10.50 12.73
C ILE A 409 -2.53 11.69 12.44
N ALA A 410 -1.58 11.95 13.34
CA ALA A 410 -0.59 13.01 13.20
C ALA A 410 0.54 12.58 12.26
N ARG A 411 1.07 11.36 12.43
CA ARG A 411 2.09 10.77 11.56
C ARG A 411 2.12 9.24 11.64
N THR A 412 2.68 8.62 10.60
CA THR A 412 3.06 7.20 10.62
C THR A 412 4.40 7.04 11.31
N LEU A 413 4.54 5.97 12.09
CA LEU A 413 5.78 5.63 12.78
C LEU A 413 6.45 4.41 12.13
N PRO A 414 7.79 4.27 12.23
CA PRO A 414 8.48 3.02 11.92
C PRO A 414 7.88 1.84 12.68
N GLN A 415 7.97 0.63 12.13
CA GLN A 415 7.32 -0.56 12.67
C GLN A 415 7.88 -1.01 14.03
N ASP A 416 9.11 -0.62 14.34
CA ASP A 416 9.87 -0.87 15.57
C ASP A 416 9.91 0.34 16.51
N ALA A 417 9.18 1.41 16.21
CA ALA A 417 9.21 2.61 17.05
C ALA A 417 8.73 2.31 18.47
N TYR A 418 9.45 2.86 19.45
CA TYR A 418 9.18 2.67 20.88
C TYR A 418 9.25 1.20 21.34
N ASP A 419 10.04 0.36 20.66
CA ASP A 419 10.20 -1.07 20.94
C ASP A 419 8.87 -1.85 20.97
N ILE A 420 7.87 -1.35 20.24
CA ILE A 420 6.54 -1.96 20.17
C ILE A 420 6.63 -3.22 19.32
N ASP A 421 6.38 -4.38 19.94
CA ASP A 421 6.16 -5.61 19.19
C ASP A 421 4.70 -5.69 18.72
N LEU A 422 4.49 -5.62 17.40
CA LEU A 422 3.17 -5.81 16.82
C LEU A 422 2.61 -7.22 17.09
N GLU A 423 3.46 -8.22 17.36
CA GLU A 423 3.01 -9.55 17.80
C GLU A 423 2.32 -9.52 19.16
N ASP A 424 2.77 -8.67 20.07
CA ASP A 424 2.20 -8.50 21.41
C ASP A 424 0.98 -7.56 21.41
N CYS A 425 0.79 -6.78 20.33
CA CYS A 425 -0.33 -5.85 20.15
C CYS A 425 -1.59 -6.51 19.55
N ARG A 426 -1.74 -7.83 19.66
CA ARG A 426 -2.92 -8.55 19.16
C ARG A 426 -4.20 -8.08 19.84
N ILE A 427 -5.28 -7.94 19.07
CA ILE A 427 -6.62 -7.66 19.60
C ILE A 427 -6.95 -8.71 20.67
N PRO A 428 -7.32 -8.33 21.91
CA PRO A 428 -7.67 -9.28 22.95
C PRO A 428 -8.85 -10.16 22.51
N THR A 429 -8.55 -11.36 22.00
CA THR A 429 -9.54 -12.36 21.54
C THR A 429 -10.24 -13.06 22.71
N GLY A 430 -9.93 -12.68 23.95
CA GLY A 430 -10.36 -13.36 25.17
C GLY A 430 -9.48 -14.54 25.54
N TRP A 431 -8.55 -14.94 24.66
CA TRP A 431 -7.62 -16.05 24.85
C TRP A 431 -6.28 -15.70 24.19
N GLY A 432 -5.37 -15.08 24.95
CA GLY A 432 -4.05 -14.70 24.44
C GLY A 432 -3.35 -13.65 25.29
N LEU A 433 -3.06 -14.01 26.55
CA LEU A 433 -2.08 -13.35 27.41
C LEU A 433 -0.70 -13.94 27.12
N ARG A 434 0.25 -13.09 26.74
CA ARG A 434 1.73 -13.18 26.80
C ARG A 434 2.13 -11.88 26.08
N ARG A 435 2.63 -10.80 26.70
CA ARG A 435 3.72 -10.72 27.68
C ARG A 435 3.66 -9.31 28.34
N TRP A 436 3.21 -9.23 29.59
CA TRP A 436 3.51 -8.13 30.52
C TRP A 436 3.39 -8.74 31.93
N VAL A 437 4.32 -9.63 32.25
CA VAL A 437 4.55 -10.13 33.61
C VAL A 437 6.03 -9.94 33.86
N GLY A 438 6.34 -9.03 34.77
CA GLY A 438 7.65 -8.50 35.09
C GLY A 438 7.55 -7.01 35.33
#